data_AF-A0AAN6V9Q1-F1
#
_entry.id   AF-A0AAN6V9Q1-F1
#
_cell.length_a   1.000
_cell.length_b   1.000
_cell.length_c   1.000
_cell.angle_alpha   90.00
_cell.angle_beta   90.00
_cell.angle_gamma   90.00
#
_symmetry.space_group_name_H-M   'P 1'
#
loop_
_entity.id
_entity.type
_entity.pdbx_description
1 polymer ?
#
loop_
_entity_poly.entity_id
_entity_poly.type
_entity_poly.pdbx_seq_one_letter_code
_entity_poly.pdbx_strand_id
1 'polypeptide(L)'
;MSDEVPYYCSAEALWDVEGEEDVDLPVTNLTGGEDGPPDMALDPAWFWKNGEKIKVRFLDGSPVLQARVRTYAEEWEKYANIDFVFVTEGNASIRVRFKNPRDPKDKTTDSQLGTGAKKFVIDQNQPTMRLYSLNDDTKDDEVCRVVLHEFGHALGCVHEHQSLAAKIEWNEEQVFADAKKFYHWDKEKARNQIMKVNEQATLHSSFDPKSIMCYMIPPKWTKNGRGVKKNLTLSETDISFIRKAYPFRTRNAGRLSVVPEIRPIYPPLALNSKVIDFDPPYTATPRVVLGLTLLDASHETNVRVHLHTPSESERGKASFTLNLDAWADTKLYNAAATWLEFSRGEVEYEVGEYNTLDTRPNFRQPALPSPDNPGLRRDISHVDFRKGKYTSPPNILIWLTAFDFDNRYNWRVRAAAHNVTASGFDVVIESWGDTTLYSAAAEWVAYPKDQAGVLSGRVSSNDYRNWFPAQAGNQGKVRFAVPFERLNPKVFMALSELDMDSSRNLRVKVYADRVSSEGFTWHGDAWEDSLLYSVGADWIAFG
;
A
#
# COMPACT_ATOMS: atom_id res chain seq x y z
N MET A 1 -40.64 -14.98 7.90
CA MET A 1 -40.00 -16.30 8.12
C MET A 1 -39.43 -16.28 9.52
N SER A 2 -39.61 -17.34 10.32
CA SER A 2 -39.25 -17.34 11.74
C SER A 2 -37.74 -17.20 11.95
N ASP A 3 -37.33 -16.50 13.01
CA ASP A 3 -35.94 -16.28 13.42
C ASP A 3 -35.19 -17.56 13.86
N GLU A 4 -35.79 -18.75 13.65
CA GLU A 4 -35.31 -20.01 14.24
C GLU A 4 -34.33 -20.79 13.37
N VAL A 5 -34.25 -20.55 12.05
CA VAL A 5 -33.34 -21.30 11.15
C VAL A 5 -32.81 -20.40 10.00
N PRO A 6 -31.48 -20.19 9.88
CA PRO A 6 -30.87 -19.27 8.91
C PRO A 6 -30.65 -19.90 7.53
N TYR A 7 -30.83 -19.16 6.44
CA TYR A 7 -30.53 -19.65 5.08
C TYR A 7 -29.02 -19.90 4.91
N TYR A 8 -28.61 -21.13 4.63
CA TYR A 8 -27.20 -21.51 4.43
C TYR A 8 -26.79 -21.48 2.97
N CYS A 9 -25.58 -21.01 2.72
CA CYS A 9 -24.90 -21.08 1.43
C CYS A 9 -24.64 -22.56 1.08
N SER A 10 -24.87 -22.93 -0.18
CA SER A 10 -24.42 -24.20 -0.73
C SER A 10 -23.07 -23.93 -1.39
N ALA A 11 -21.99 -24.04 -0.63
CA ALA A 11 -20.65 -23.93 -1.17
C ALA A 11 -20.32 -25.21 -1.94
N GLU A 12 -20.83 -25.34 -3.16
CA GLU A 12 -20.11 -26.09 -4.19
C GLU A 12 -19.01 -25.17 -4.71
N ALA A 13 -17.99 -24.92 -3.87
CA ALA A 13 -16.70 -24.57 -4.43
C ALA A 13 -16.34 -25.75 -5.34
N LEU A 14 -16.14 -25.47 -6.63
CA LEU A 14 -15.84 -26.50 -7.63
C LEU A 14 -14.44 -27.05 -7.33
N TRP A 15 -14.38 -28.16 -6.58
CA TRP A 15 -13.13 -28.81 -6.14
C TRP A 15 -12.68 -29.98 -7.04
N ASP A 16 -13.32 -30.21 -8.19
CA ASP A 16 -12.94 -31.31 -9.06
C ASP A 16 -11.78 -30.91 -9.99
N VAL A 17 -10.55 -31.24 -9.58
CA VAL A 17 -9.42 -31.44 -10.51
C VAL A 17 -8.66 -32.70 -10.09
N GLU A 18 -9.05 -33.84 -10.65
CA GLU A 18 -8.10 -34.93 -10.93
C GLU A 18 -7.41 -34.59 -12.26
N GLY A 19 -6.09 -34.43 -12.23
CA GLY A 19 -5.30 -34.20 -13.44
C GLY A 19 -3.91 -33.63 -13.13
N GLU A 20 -2.93 -34.53 -12.99
CA GLU A 20 -1.51 -34.20 -13.13
C GLU A 20 -1.26 -33.66 -14.53
N GLU A 21 -0.62 -32.50 -14.66
CA GLU A 21 0.31 -32.20 -15.75
C GLU A 21 1.26 -31.07 -15.33
N ASP A 22 2.56 -31.36 -15.44
CA ASP A 22 3.68 -30.45 -15.18
C ASP A 22 3.58 -29.19 -16.06
N VAL A 23 3.41 -28.03 -15.42
CA VAL A 23 3.58 -26.72 -16.06
C VAL A 23 4.55 -25.92 -15.19
N ASP A 24 5.67 -25.49 -15.77
CA ASP A 24 6.64 -24.60 -15.13
C ASP A 24 5.92 -23.33 -14.61
N LEU A 25 5.79 -23.23 -13.28
CA LEU A 25 5.07 -22.16 -12.59
C LEU A 25 5.98 -20.95 -12.34
N PRO A 26 5.45 -19.70 -12.45
CA PRO A 26 6.16 -18.52 -11.97
C PRO A 26 6.34 -18.64 -10.45
N VAL A 27 7.58 -18.52 -9.99
CA VAL A 27 7.96 -18.63 -8.57
C VAL A 27 7.14 -17.64 -7.74
N THR A 28 6.14 -18.15 -7.02
CA THR A 28 5.31 -17.36 -6.10
C THR A 28 6.08 -17.13 -4.80
N ASN A 29 5.86 -15.97 -4.17
CA ASN A 29 6.65 -15.46 -3.03
C ASN A 29 6.35 -16.16 -1.68
N LEU A 30 6.07 -17.46 -1.67
CA LEU A 30 5.76 -18.19 -0.44
C LEU A 30 6.51 -19.51 -0.38
N THR A 31 7.66 -19.51 0.32
CA THR A 31 8.14 -20.49 1.33
C THR A 31 9.49 -19.95 1.87
N GLY A 32 9.97 -20.24 3.07
CA GLY A 32 9.37 -20.78 4.28
C GLY A 32 10.09 -20.14 5.47
N GLY A 33 9.32 -19.77 6.47
CA GLY A 33 9.81 -19.40 7.80
C GLY A 33 8.71 -19.83 8.74
N GLU A 34 9.08 -20.41 9.89
CA GLU A 34 8.20 -21.11 10.84
C GLU A 34 7.04 -20.26 11.44
N ASP A 35 6.74 -19.08 10.90
CA ASP A 35 5.64 -18.19 11.29
C ASP A 35 4.93 -17.52 10.06
N GLY A 36 4.82 -18.21 8.92
CA GLY A 36 3.95 -17.81 7.80
C GLY A 36 2.47 -18.11 8.09
N PRO A 37 1.49 -17.37 7.55
CA PRO A 37 0.12 -17.35 8.09
C PRO A 37 -0.57 -18.72 7.96
N PRO A 38 -0.85 -19.44 9.07
CA PRO A 38 -1.64 -20.64 9.05
C PRO A 38 -3.04 -20.34 9.60
N ASP A 39 -3.70 -19.32 9.06
CA ASP A 39 -5.01 -18.87 9.52
C ASP A 39 -5.93 -18.81 8.30
N MET A 40 -6.93 -19.70 8.18
CA MET A 40 -7.99 -19.75 7.14
C MET A 40 -7.62 -19.88 5.64
N ALA A 41 -6.36 -19.86 5.22
CA ALA A 41 -6.01 -19.88 3.78
C ALA A 41 -5.84 -21.29 3.19
N LEU A 42 -6.47 -21.50 2.02
CA LEU A 42 -6.01 -22.47 1.01
C LEU A 42 -4.85 -21.89 0.20
N ASP A 43 -4.26 -22.70 -0.68
CA ASP A 43 -3.12 -22.37 -1.56
C ASP A 43 -3.06 -20.86 -1.94
N PRO A 44 -1.93 -20.17 -1.69
CA PRO A 44 -1.78 -18.76 -2.01
C PRO A 44 -2.13 -18.37 -3.46
N ALA A 45 -2.11 -19.33 -4.39
CA ALA A 45 -2.56 -19.15 -5.77
C ALA A 45 -4.04 -18.73 -5.92
N TRP A 46 -4.84 -18.78 -4.85
CA TRP A 46 -6.24 -18.37 -4.84
C TRP A 46 -6.44 -16.89 -4.50
N PHE A 47 -5.47 -16.17 -3.90
CA PHE A 47 -5.64 -14.74 -3.58
C PHE A 47 -5.41 -13.84 -4.79
N TRP A 48 -6.03 -12.65 -4.78
CA TRP A 48 -5.76 -11.60 -5.77
C TRP A 48 -4.38 -10.99 -5.56
N LYS A 49 -3.86 -10.27 -6.57
CA LYS A 49 -2.64 -9.49 -6.36
C LYS A 49 -2.93 -8.39 -5.33
N ASN A 50 -2.05 -8.20 -4.36
CA ASN A 50 -2.21 -7.10 -3.40
C ASN A 50 -2.22 -5.74 -4.13
N GLY A 51 -3.20 -4.89 -3.81
CA GLY A 51 -3.49 -3.63 -4.50
C GLY A 51 -4.26 -3.79 -5.82
N GLU A 52 -4.82 -4.97 -6.11
CA GLU A 52 -5.56 -5.20 -7.35
C GLU A 52 -6.93 -4.53 -7.35
N LYS A 53 -7.23 -3.87 -8.46
CA LYS A 53 -8.56 -3.35 -8.79
C LYS A 53 -9.42 -4.45 -9.41
N ILE A 54 -10.24 -5.09 -8.60
CA ILE A 54 -11.09 -6.24 -8.97
C ILE A 54 -12.39 -5.71 -9.57
N LYS A 55 -12.57 -5.90 -10.87
CA LYS A 55 -13.81 -5.50 -11.55
C LYS A 55 -14.99 -6.38 -11.11
N VAL A 56 -16.06 -5.73 -10.66
CA VAL A 56 -17.33 -6.35 -10.25
C VAL A 56 -18.45 -5.90 -11.21
N ARG A 57 -19.27 -6.84 -11.70
CA ARG A 57 -20.44 -6.51 -12.54
C ARG A 57 -21.69 -7.23 -12.04
N PHE A 58 -22.78 -6.48 -11.94
CA PHE A 58 -24.10 -7.06 -11.67
C PHE A 58 -24.73 -7.56 -12.97
N LEU A 59 -25.20 -8.80 -12.98
CA LEU A 59 -25.91 -9.39 -14.11
C LEU A 59 -27.42 -9.12 -14.09
N ASP A 60 -27.95 -8.75 -12.92
CA ASP A 60 -29.34 -8.39 -12.65
C ASP A 60 -29.47 -7.63 -11.31
N GLY A 61 -30.69 -7.51 -10.77
CA GLY A 61 -30.99 -6.81 -9.52
C GLY A 61 -31.39 -5.34 -9.73
N SER A 62 -32.15 -4.79 -8.77
CA SER A 62 -32.54 -3.39 -8.80
C SER A 62 -31.34 -2.48 -8.48
N PRO A 63 -31.32 -1.22 -8.96
CA PRO A 63 -30.28 -0.27 -8.58
C PRO A 63 -30.15 -0.07 -7.06
N VAL A 64 -31.26 -0.19 -6.32
CA VAL A 64 -31.28 -0.09 -4.85
C VAL A 64 -30.56 -1.25 -4.21
N LEU A 65 -30.84 -2.49 -4.65
CA LEU A 65 -30.16 -3.67 -4.14
C LEU A 65 -28.67 -3.69 -4.51
N GLN A 66 -28.34 -3.31 -5.74
CA GLN A 66 -26.96 -3.19 -6.20
C GLN A 66 -26.16 -2.18 -5.36
N ALA A 67 -26.77 -1.02 -5.04
CA ALA A 67 -26.15 -0.02 -4.18
C ALA A 67 -25.88 -0.56 -2.77
N ARG A 68 -26.82 -1.32 -2.19
CA ARG A 68 -26.64 -1.93 -0.87
C ARG A 68 -25.54 -3.00 -0.87
N VAL A 69 -25.47 -3.84 -1.91
CA VAL A 69 -24.37 -4.82 -2.06
C VAL A 69 -23.03 -4.13 -2.20
N ARG A 70 -22.94 -3.05 -2.99
CA ARG A 70 -21.72 -2.25 -3.11
C ARG A 70 -21.25 -1.77 -1.74
N THR A 71 -22.12 -1.11 -0.98
CA THR A 71 -21.78 -0.55 0.34
C THR A 71 -21.14 -1.58 1.28
N TYR A 72 -21.70 -2.78 1.37
CA TYR A 72 -21.16 -3.81 2.28
C TYR A 72 -19.97 -4.56 1.71
N ALA A 73 -19.84 -4.68 0.38
CA ALA A 73 -18.65 -5.27 -0.24
C ALA A 73 -17.42 -4.40 0.04
N GLU A 74 -17.55 -3.07 -0.12
CA GLU A 74 -16.50 -2.08 0.09
C GLU A 74 -16.02 -2.00 1.57
N GLU A 75 -16.73 -2.60 2.53
CA GLU A 75 -16.26 -2.70 3.92
C GLU A 75 -14.94 -3.49 4.03
N TRP A 76 -14.72 -4.48 3.16
CA TRP A 76 -13.45 -5.22 3.11
C TRP A 76 -12.28 -4.30 2.72
N GLU A 77 -12.50 -3.29 1.88
CA GLU A 77 -11.47 -2.33 1.42
C GLU A 77 -10.97 -1.40 2.52
N LYS A 78 -11.58 -1.43 3.71
CA LYS A 78 -11.05 -0.74 4.90
C LYS A 78 -9.91 -1.53 5.55
N TYR A 79 -9.84 -2.83 5.30
CA TYR A 79 -8.94 -3.78 5.97
C TYR A 79 -8.04 -4.55 4.98
N ALA A 80 -8.45 -4.63 3.71
CA ALA A 80 -7.76 -5.31 2.64
C ALA A 80 -7.33 -4.30 1.57
N ASN A 81 -6.06 -4.33 1.17
CA ASN A 81 -5.52 -3.54 0.07
C ASN A 81 -5.95 -4.13 -1.27
N ILE A 82 -7.20 -3.90 -1.63
CA ILE A 82 -7.88 -4.24 -2.88
C ILE A 82 -8.96 -3.19 -3.14
N ASP A 83 -9.35 -3.01 -4.40
CA ASP A 83 -10.46 -2.12 -4.76
C ASP A 83 -11.48 -2.86 -5.62
N PHE A 84 -12.76 -2.85 -5.24
CA PHE A 84 -13.87 -3.36 -6.03
C PHE A 84 -14.35 -2.29 -7.02
N VAL A 85 -13.97 -2.46 -8.29
CA VAL A 85 -14.38 -1.53 -9.34
C VAL A 85 -15.70 -2.01 -9.96
N PHE A 86 -16.82 -1.43 -9.52
CA PHE A 86 -18.14 -1.77 -10.05
C PHE A 86 -18.36 -1.17 -11.45
N VAL A 87 -18.42 -2.03 -12.47
CA VAL A 87 -18.60 -1.64 -13.88
C VAL A 87 -19.99 -1.99 -14.38
N THR A 88 -20.53 -1.17 -15.29
CA THR A 88 -21.81 -1.41 -15.97
C THR A 88 -21.66 -2.30 -17.21
N GLU A 89 -20.49 -2.29 -17.84
CA GLU A 89 -20.19 -3.03 -19.07
C GLU A 89 -18.76 -3.60 -19.09
N GLY A 90 -18.50 -4.48 -20.06
CA GLY A 90 -17.21 -5.13 -20.25
C GLY A 90 -16.96 -6.34 -19.33
N ASN A 91 -15.74 -6.88 -19.42
CA ASN A 91 -15.34 -8.06 -18.66
C ASN A 91 -15.12 -7.72 -17.19
N ALA A 92 -15.63 -8.56 -16.31
CA ALA A 92 -15.50 -8.44 -14.86
C ALA A 92 -15.11 -9.80 -14.27
N SER A 93 -14.25 -9.76 -13.24
CA SER A 93 -13.81 -11.00 -12.59
C SER A 93 -14.87 -11.51 -11.62
N ILE A 94 -15.48 -10.61 -10.84
CA ILE A 94 -16.63 -10.93 -10.00
C ILE A 94 -17.92 -10.55 -10.76
N ARG A 95 -18.83 -11.51 -10.92
CA ARG A 95 -20.10 -11.32 -11.62
C ARG A 95 -21.24 -11.78 -10.73
N VAL A 96 -22.00 -10.83 -10.21
CA VAL A 96 -23.04 -11.04 -9.19
C VAL A 96 -24.39 -11.26 -9.85
N ARG A 97 -25.12 -12.30 -9.43
CA ARG A 97 -26.50 -12.56 -9.85
C ARG A 97 -27.41 -12.78 -8.65
N PHE A 98 -28.60 -12.18 -8.68
CA PHE A 98 -29.63 -12.32 -7.65
C PHE A 98 -30.70 -13.35 -8.04
N LYS A 99 -31.07 -13.43 -9.32
CA LYS A 99 -32.05 -14.41 -9.81
C LYS A 99 -31.54 -15.05 -11.09
N ASN A 100 -31.71 -16.36 -11.22
CA ASN A 100 -31.41 -17.06 -12.45
C ASN A 100 -32.68 -17.12 -13.32
N PRO A 101 -32.79 -16.31 -14.39
CA PRO A 101 -33.98 -16.32 -15.25
C PRO A 101 -34.09 -17.61 -16.08
N ARG A 102 -32.99 -18.34 -16.26
CA ARG A 102 -32.94 -19.60 -17.04
C ARG A 102 -33.18 -20.84 -16.18
N ASP A 103 -32.97 -20.73 -14.87
CA ASP A 103 -33.27 -21.79 -13.91
C ASP A 103 -33.92 -21.21 -12.63
N PRO A 104 -35.25 -21.08 -12.60
CA PRO A 104 -35.97 -20.59 -11.43
C PRO A 104 -35.85 -21.49 -10.19
N LYS A 105 -35.26 -22.69 -10.31
CA LYS A 105 -35.00 -23.61 -9.19
C LYS A 105 -33.63 -23.38 -8.55
N ASP A 106 -32.75 -22.62 -9.19
CA ASP A 106 -31.44 -22.23 -8.65
C ASP A 106 -31.64 -21.19 -7.53
N LYS A 107 -31.65 -21.68 -6.29
CA LYS A 107 -31.90 -20.88 -5.07
C LYS A 107 -30.64 -20.69 -4.22
N THR A 108 -29.48 -20.70 -4.87
CA THR A 108 -28.16 -20.74 -4.22
C THR A 108 -27.65 -19.34 -3.88
N THR A 109 -26.98 -19.24 -2.74
CA THR A 109 -26.15 -18.08 -2.37
C THR A 109 -24.76 -18.65 -2.20
N ASP A 110 -23.80 -18.19 -3.01
CA ASP A 110 -22.44 -18.71 -3.08
C ASP A 110 -21.49 -17.74 -3.79
N SER A 111 -20.18 -17.96 -3.64
CA SER A 111 -19.14 -17.29 -4.41
C SER A 111 -18.01 -18.25 -4.77
N GLN A 112 -17.41 -18.02 -5.92
CA GLN A 112 -16.10 -18.59 -6.24
C GLN A 112 -15.05 -18.09 -5.26
N LEU A 113 -14.09 -18.96 -4.93
CA LEU A 113 -12.98 -18.61 -4.04
C LEU A 113 -11.93 -17.79 -4.80
N GLY A 114 -11.74 -16.53 -4.40
CA GLY A 114 -10.65 -15.68 -4.91
C GLY A 114 -10.52 -15.66 -6.44
N THR A 115 -9.30 -15.86 -6.93
CA THR A 115 -8.97 -15.91 -8.37
C THR A 115 -9.53 -17.13 -9.11
N GLY A 116 -10.16 -18.08 -8.40
CA GLY A 116 -10.98 -19.14 -8.99
C GLY A 116 -12.06 -18.58 -9.92
N ALA A 117 -12.55 -17.37 -9.63
CA ALA A 117 -13.46 -16.63 -10.50
C ALA A 117 -12.91 -16.37 -11.92
N LYS A 118 -11.59 -16.26 -12.09
CA LYS A 118 -10.90 -16.12 -13.39
C LYS A 118 -10.56 -17.49 -14.00
N LYS A 119 -10.28 -18.50 -13.18
CA LYS A 119 -9.79 -19.82 -13.62
C LYS A 119 -10.92 -20.75 -14.07
N PHE A 120 -12.01 -20.83 -13.30
CA PHE A 120 -13.05 -21.85 -13.51
C PHE A 120 -14.31 -21.32 -14.18
N VAL A 121 -14.56 -20.00 -14.10
CA VAL A 121 -15.76 -19.39 -14.69
C VAL A 121 -15.33 -18.31 -15.70
N ILE A 122 -15.01 -18.75 -16.91
CA ILE A 122 -14.47 -17.89 -17.97
C ILE A 122 -15.58 -17.12 -18.69
N ASP A 123 -16.76 -17.73 -18.88
CA ASP A 123 -17.90 -17.12 -19.54
C ASP A 123 -18.44 -15.90 -18.75
N GLN A 124 -18.40 -14.74 -19.40
CA GLN A 124 -18.80 -13.46 -18.84
C GLN A 124 -20.32 -13.32 -18.63
N ASN A 125 -21.13 -14.24 -19.14
CA ASN A 125 -22.58 -14.28 -18.88
C ASN A 125 -22.96 -15.20 -17.71
N GLN A 126 -21.98 -15.95 -17.17
CA GLN A 126 -22.18 -16.77 -15.99
C GLN A 126 -21.77 -16.03 -14.72
N PRO A 127 -22.54 -16.15 -13.64
CA PRO A 127 -22.17 -15.55 -12.36
C PRO A 127 -20.97 -16.27 -11.75
N THR A 128 -20.11 -15.52 -11.08
CA THR A 128 -19.10 -16.07 -10.16
C THR A 128 -19.53 -15.93 -8.71
N MET A 129 -20.61 -15.20 -8.46
CA MET A 129 -21.24 -15.02 -7.16
C MET A 129 -22.76 -14.96 -7.35
N ARG A 130 -23.48 -15.69 -6.51
CA ARG A 130 -24.94 -15.73 -6.46
C ARG A 130 -25.41 -15.22 -5.11
N LEU A 131 -26.38 -14.32 -5.09
CA LEU A 131 -26.96 -13.73 -3.88
C LEU A 131 -28.49 -13.93 -3.86
N TYR A 132 -28.95 -15.16 -4.15
CA TYR A 132 -30.38 -15.44 -4.33
C TYR A 132 -31.25 -15.10 -3.12
N SER A 133 -30.69 -15.18 -1.91
CA SER A 133 -31.40 -14.87 -0.67
C SER A 133 -31.79 -13.38 -0.53
N LEU A 134 -31.24 -12.50 -1.37
CA LEU A 134 -31.41 -11.05 -1.27
C LEU A 134 -32.41 -10.49 -2.30
N ASN A 135 -33.26 -9.58 -1.85
CA ASN A 135 -34.17 -8.79 -2.68
C ASN A 135 -34.35 -7.39 -2.07
N ASP A 136 -35.13 -6.53 -2.72
CA ASP A 136 -35.33 -5.14 -2.31
C ASP A 136 -35.92 -5.00 -0.89
N ASP A 137 -36.73 -5.97 -0.44
CA ASP A 137 -37.37 -5.97 0.88
C ASP A 137 -36.51 -6.64 1.97
N THR A 138 -35.38 -7.25 1.62
CA THR A 138 -34.46 -7.85 2.61
C THR A 138 -33.93 -6.77 3.54
N LYS A 139 -33.91 -7.00 4.86
CA LYS A 139 -33.40 -6.05 5.85
C LYS A 139 -31.89 -5.86 5.73
N ASP A 140 -31.39 -4.67 6.09
CA ASP A 140 -29.96 -4.31 6.01
C ASP A 140 -29.05 -5.26 6.78
N ASP A 141 -29.43 -5.70 7.98
CA ASP A 141 -28.63 -6.67 8.74
C ASP A 141 -28.38 -7.98 7.96
N GLU A 142 -29.38 -8.46 7.22
CA GLU A 142 -29.25 -9.69 6.44
C GLU A 142 -28.47 -9.46 5.14
N VAL A 143 -28.66 -8.30 4.49
CA VAL A 143 -27.82 -7.92 3.32
C VAL A 143 -26.36 -7.78 3.74
N CYS A 144 -26.08 -7.07 4.84
CA CYS A 144 -24.74 -6.91 5.41
C CYS A 144 -24.08 -8.27 5.64
N ARG A 145 -24.75 -9.15 6.39
CA ARG A 145 -24.24 -10.48 6.71
C ARG A 145 -23.88 -11.29 5.47
N VAL A 146 -24.81 -11.39 4.53
CA VAL A 146 -24.63 -12.23 3.33
C VAL A 146 -23.55 -11.63 2.43
N VAL A 147 -23.57 -10.30 2.21
CA VAL A 147 -22.60 -9.65 1.32
C VAL A 147 -21.19 -9.74 1.89
N LEU A 148 -20.97 -9.43 3.17
CA LEU A 148 -19.65 -9.56 3.79
C LEU A 148 -19.11 -10.98 3.69
N HIS A 149 -19.96 -11.99 3.92
CA HIS A 149 -19.61 -13.40 3.85
C HIS A 149 -19.19 -13.83 2.43
N GLU A 150 -20.04 -13.57 1.43
CA GLU A 150 -19.77 -13.98 0.05
C GLU A 150 -18.61 -13.21 -0.57
N PHE A 151 -18.45 -11.93 -0.24
CA PHE A 151 -17.25 -11.19 -0.64
C PHE A 151 -16.00 -11.65 0.11
N GLY A 152 -16.11 -12.19 1.32
CA GLY A 152 -15.01 -12.89 2.00
C GLY A 152 -14.51 -14.09 1.17
N HIS A 153 -15.43 -14.92 0.67
CA HIS A 153 -15.08 -15.99 -0.27
C HIS A 153 -14.46 -15.46 -1.56
N ALA A 154 -15.03 -14.39 -2.14
CA ALA A 154 -14.46 -13.75 -3.31
C ALA A 154 -13.04 -13.21 -3.07
N LEU A 155 -12.61 -13.03 -1.82
CA LEU A 155 -11.25 -12.65 -1.42
C LEU A 155 -10.37 -13.83 -0.98
N GLY A 156 -10.89 -15.04 -0.95
CA GLY A 156 -10.14 -16.25 -0.59
C GLY A 156 -10.37 -16.73 0.84
N CYS A 157 -11.28 -16.14 1.62
CA CYS A 157 -11.64 -16.64 2.93
C CYS A 157 -12.46 -17.95 2.81
N VAL A 158 -12.25 -18.88 3.75
CA VAL A 158 -13.01 -20.13 3.86
C VAL A 158 -13.90 -20.12 5.10
N HIS A 159 -14.79 -21.10 5.23
CA HIS A 159 -15.69 -21.20 6.38
C HIS A 159 -14.97 -21.51 7.70
N GLU A 160 -15.19 -20.68 8.72
CA GLU A 160 -14.57 -20.79 10.04
C GLU A 160 -15.03 -22.05 10.82
N HIS A 161 -16.31 -22.41 10.70
CA HIS A 161 -16.90 -23.58 11.38
C HIS A 161 -16.43 -24.93 10.83
N GLN A 162 -15.79 -24.93 9.66
CA GLN A 162 -15.20 -26.12 9.05
C GLN A 162 -13.73 -26.31 9.45
N SER A 163 -13.19 -25.44 10.32
CA SER A 163 -11.86 -25.60 10.88
C SER A 163 -11.78 -26.79 11.85
N LEU A 164 -10.62 -27.46 11.88
CA LEU A 164 -10.33 -28.51 12.87
C LEU A 164 -10.44 -27.99 14.31
N ALA A 165 -10.20 -26.70 14.52
CA ALA A 165 -10.27 -26.05 15.83
C ALA A 165 -11.70 -25.86 16.37
N ALA A 166 -12.71 -25.84 15.50
CA ALA A 166 -14.11 -25.59 15.88
C ALA A 166 -14.66 -26.67 16.84
N LYS A 167 -14.21 -27.92 16.70
CA LYS A 167 -14.58 -29.08 17.54
C LYS A 167 -16.09 -29.12 17.88
N ILE A 168 -16.93 -28.80 16.89
CA ILE A 168 -18.37 -28.69 17.10
C ILE A 168 -18.96 -30.09 17.30
N GLU A 169 -19.60 -30.30 18.45
CA GLU A 169 -20.30 -31.54 18.77
C GLU A 169 -21.68 -31.57 18.11
N TRP A 170 -21.72 -31.90 16.81
CA TRP A 170 -22.97 -31.90 16.03
C TRP A 170 -24.00 -32.91 16.54
N ASN A 171 -25.24 -32.46 16.67
CA ASN A 171 -26.42 -33.31 16.73
C ASN A 171 -26.86 -33.64 15.30
N GLU A 172 -26.17 -34.62 14.67
CA GLU A 172 -26.34 -34.95 13.25
C GLU A 172 -27.80 -35.23 12.87
N GLU A 173 -28.57 -35.89 13.73
CA GLU A 173 -29.97 -36.19 13.47
C GLU A 173 -30.80 -34.92 13.30
N GLN A 174 -30.59 -33.94 14.18
CA GLN A 174 -31.29 -32.65 14.11
C GLN A 174 -30.82 -31.82 12.91
N VAL A 175 -29.52 -31.83 12.60
CA VAL A 175 -28.95 -31.16 11.42
C VAL A 175 -29.59 -31.73 10.14
N PHE A 176 -29.65 -33.06 10.00
CA PHE A 176 -30.27 -33.70 8.84
C PHE A 176 -31.78 -33.47 8.76
N ALA A 177 -32.48 -33.51 9.90
CA ALA A 177 -33.93 -33.26 9.94
C ALA A 177 -34.27 -31.84 9.48
N ASP A 178 -33.54 -30.84 9.98
CA ASP A 178 -33.73 -29.45 9.59
C ASP A 178 -33.26 -29.19 8.16
N ALA A 179 -32.11 -29.74 7.73
CA ALA A 179 -31.61 -29.56 6.38
C ALA A 179 -32.58 -30.12 5.31
N LYS A 180 -33.17 -31.30 5.58
CA LYS A 180 -34.22 -31.87 4.72
C LYS A 180 -35.50 -31.04 4.73
N LYS A 181 -35.90 -30.51 5.89
CA LYS A 181 -37.14 -29.75 6.06
C LYS A 181 -37.09 -28.38 5.40
N PHE A 182 -35.98 -27.65 5.57
CA PHE A 182 -35.87 -26.24 5.17
C PHE A 182 -35.14 -26.03 3.85
N TYR A 183 -34.16 -26.89 3.52
CA TYR A 183 -33.35 -26.75 2.30
C TYR A 183 -33.58 -27.87 1.27
N HIS A 184 -34.33 -28.91 1.66
CA HIS A 184 -34.53 -30.12 0.85
C HIS A 184 -33.22 -30.82 0.48
N TRP A 185 -32.18 -30.66 1.31
CA TRP A 185 -30.90 -31.34 1.13
C TRP A 185 -31.00 -32.80 1.59
N ASP A 186 -30.32 -33.67 0.88
CA ASP A 186 -30.06 -35.02 1.36
C ASP A 186 -28.99 -35.02 2.47
N LYS A 187 -28.76 -36.19 3.07
CA LYS A 187 -27.81 -36.34 4.17
C LYS A 187 -26.36 -36.08 3.72
N GLU A 188 -26.02 -36.42 2.49
CA GLU A 188 -24.66 -36.27 1.98
C GLU A 188 -24.32 -34.80 1.79
N LYS A 189 -25.19 -34.06 1.10
CA LYS A 189 -25.07 -32.61 0.93
C LYS A 189 -25.08 -31.89 2.27
N ALA A 190 -25.97 -32.26 3.19
CA ALA A 190 -25.98 -31.67 4.53
C ALA A 190 -24.68 -31.96 5.32
N ARG A 191 -24.12 -33.17 5.22
CA ARG A 191 -22.83 -33.50 5.83
C ARG A 191 -21.71 -32.67 5.22
N ASN A 192 -21.64 -32.59 3.90
CA ASN A 192 -20.58 -31.89 3.18
C ASN A 192 -20.62 -30.36 3.38
N GLN A 193 -21.82 -29.78 3.47
CA GLN A 193 -22.00 -28.33 3.55
C GLN A 193 -21.99 -27.77 4.98
N ILE A 194 -22.41 -28.56 5.98
CA ILE A 194 -22.58 -28.06 7.35
C ILE A 194 -21.53 -28.64 8.30
N MET A 195 -21.16 -29.92 8.13
CA MET A 195 -20.40 -30.66 9.13
C MET A 195 -19.00 -31.06 8.67
N LYS A 196 -18.68 -30.92 7.38
CA LYS A 196 -17.38 -31.29 6.83
C LYS A 196 -16.30 -30.42 7.46
N VAL A 197 -15.32 -31.09 8.03
CA VAL A 197 -14.09 -30.46 8.48
C VAL A 197 -13.16 -30.40 7.28
N ASN A 198 -12.59 -29.23 7.03
CA ASN A 198 -11.53 -29.08 6.05
C ASN A 198 -10.21 -29.50 6.71
N GLU A 199 -9.72 -30.71 6.41
CA GLU A 199 -8.46 -31.23 6.96
C GLU A 199 -7.22 -30.45 6.50
N GLN A 200 -7.34 -29.69 5.41
CA GLN A 200 -6.30 -28.77 4.93
C GLN A 200 -6.40 -27.39 5.60
N ALA A 201 -7.51 -27.06 6.26
CA ALA A 201 -7.60 -25.87 7.10
C ALA A 201 -6.79 -26.12 8.38
N THR A 202 -5.65 -25.45 8.48
CA THR A 202 -4.59 -25.70 9.45
C THR A 202 -5.04 -25.66 10.91
N LEU A 203 -4.33 -26.45 11.74
CA LEU A 203 -4.54 -26.67 13.19
C LEU A 203 -4.21 -25.47 14.11
N HIS A 204 -3.89 -24.29 13.56
CA HIS A 204 -3.05 -23.31 14.26
C HIS A 204 -3.76 -22.03 14.76
N SER A 205 -5.07 -21.89 14.57
CA SER A 205 -5.86 -20.82 15.20
C SER A 205 -6.99 -21.37 16.08
N SER A 206 -7.35 -20.61 17.11
CA SER A 206 -8.55 -20.89 17.91
C SER A 206 -9.79 -20.51 17.14
N PHE A 207 -10.80 -21.39 17.14
CA PHE A 207 -12.11 -21.12 16.53
C PHE A 207 -12.70 -19.77 16.95
N ASP A 208 -13.04 -18.93 15.98
CA ASP A 208 -13.70 -17.65 16.19
C ASP A 208 -15.21 -17.72 15.92
N PRO A 209 -16.06 -17.88 16.96
CA PRO A 209 -17.51 -17.89 16.78
C PRO A 209 -18.08 -16.54 16.30
N LYS A 210 -17.29 -15.45 16.31
CA LYS A 210 -17.71 -14.12 15.86
C LYS A 210 -17.31 -13.82 14.42
N SER A 211 -16.51 -14.68 13.77
CA SER A 211 -16.10 -14.49 12.38
C SER A 211 -17.32 -14.37 11.46
N ILE A 212 -17.27 -13.44 10.51
CA ILE A 212 -18.29 -13.32 9.46
C ILE A 212 -18.33 -14.58 8.58
N MET A 213 -17.23 -15.33 8.51
CA MET A 213 -17.11 -16.60 7.79
C MET A 213 -17.65 -17.80 8.60
N CYS A 214 -18.07 -17.57 9.84
CA CYS A 214 -18.72 -18.57 10.67
C CYS A 214 -20.22 -18.62 10.37
N TYR A 215 -20.73 -19.82 10.11
CA TYR A 215 -22.14 -20.06 9.99
C TYR A 215 -22.83 -19.82 11.34
N MET A 216 -24.03 -19.22 11.31
CA MET A 216 -24.92 -19.30 12.47
C MET A 216 -25.16 -20.78 12.74
N ILE A 217 -25.09 -21.23 13.99
CA ILE A 217 -25.32 -22.62 14.37
C ILE A 217 -26.42 -22.61 15.44
N PRO A 218 -27.64 -23.09 15.14
CA PRO A 218 -28.69 -23.21 16.14
C PRO A 218 -28.24 -24.07 17.33
N PRO A 219 -28.54 -23.70 18.58
CA PRO A 219 -28.25 -24.53 19.76
C PRO A 219 -28.72 -25.99 19.65
N LYS A 220 -29.87 -26.22 18.98
CA LYS A 220 -30.42 -27.57 18.75
C LYS A 220 -29.55 -28.45 17.83
N TRP A 221 -28.66 -27.84 17.03
CA TRP A 221 -27.74 -28.55 16.15
C TRP A 221 -26.48 -29.04 16.86
N THR A 222 -26.31 -28.73 18.14
CA THR A 222 -25.17 -29.19 18.94
C THR A 222 -25.64 -30.03 20.13
N LYS A 223 -24.85 -31.03 20.51
CA LYS A 223 -25.15 -31.93 21.64
C LYS A 223 -25.11 -31.21 22.99
N ASN A 224 -24.29 -30.17 23.09
CA ASN A 224 -24.08 -29.38 24.30
C ASN A 224 -24.96 -28.12 24.37
N GLY A 225 -25.84 -27.89 23.38
CA GLY A 225 -26.74 -26.74 23.34
C GLY A 225 -26.03 -25.40 23.11
N ARG A 226 -24.75 -25.38 22.73
CA ARG A 226 -24.02 -24.15 22.39
C ARG A 226 -24.14 -23.89 20.90
N GLY A 227 -24.70 -22.74 20.55
CA GLY A 227 -24.84 -22.29 19.16
C GLY A 227 -23.94 -21.10 18.83
N VAL A 228 -23.91 -20.74 17.55
CA VAL A 228 -23.29 -19.51 17.03
C VAL A 228 -24.40 -18.60 16.52
N LYS A 229 -24.37 -17.31 16.91
CA LYS A 229 -25.38 -16.33 16.48
C LYS A 229 -25.06 -15.81 15.07
N LYS A 230 -25.97 -15.03 14.48
CA LYS A 230 -25.66 -14.28 13.27
C LYS A 230 -24.61 -13.22 13.59
N ASN A 231 -23.50 -13.26 12.86
CA ASN A 231 -22.47 -12.22 12.89
C ASN A 231 -22.79 -11.18 11.81
N LEU A 232 -22.77 -9.90 12.15
CA LEU A 232 -23.19 -8.79 11.27
C LEU A 232 -22.04 -7.83 10.94
N THR A 233 -20.84 -8.14 11.40
CA THR A 233 -19.62 -7.34 11.28
C THR A 233 -18.42 -8.25 11.16
N LEU A 234 -17.32 -7.75 10.58
CA LEU A 234 -16.04 -8.43 10.58
C LEU A 234 -15.50 -8.55 12.02
N SER A 235 -15.02 -9.72 12.40
CA SER A 235 -14.34 -9.92 13.68
C SER A 235 -12.90 -9.39 13.66
N GLU A 236 -12.26 -9.29 14.83
CA GLU A 236 -10.82 -8.97 14.90
C GLU A 236 -9.97 -10.01 14.16
N THR A 237 -10.39 -11.27 14.16
CA THR A 237 -9.73 -12.36 13.43
C THR A 237 -9.90 -12.18 11.92
N ASP A 238 -11.11 -11.86 11.44
CA ASP A 238 -11.36 -11.57 10.02
C ASP A 238 -10.50 -10.40 9.53
N ILE A 239 -10.46 -9.31 10.31
CA ILE A 239 -9.67 -8.11 10.01
C ILE A 239 -8.17 -8.43 10.03
N SER A 240 -7.70 -9.17 11.02
CA SER A 240 -6.29 -9.57 11.14
C SER A 240 -5.88 -10.45 9.96
N PHE A 241 -6.69 -11.45 9.62
CA PHE A 241 -6.45 -12.33 8.49
C PHE A 241 -6.39 -11.56 7.18
N ILE A 242 -7.40 -10.74 6.88
CA ILE A 242 -7.46 -10.05 5.59
C ILE A 242 -6.39 -8.97 5.45
N ARG A 243 -5.95 -8.34 6.55
CA ARG A 243 -4.78 -7.44 6.56
C ARG A 243 -3.48 -8.18 6.27
N LYS A 244 -3.34 -9.44 6.66
CA LYS A 244 -2.18 -10.27 6.30
C LYS A 244 -2.25 -10.73 4.84
N ALA A 245 -3.45 -11.09 4.36
CA ALA A 245 -3.67 -11.54 2.99
C ALA A 245 -3.51 -10.40 1.97
N TYR A 246 -4.06 -9.22 2.29
CA TYR A 246 -4.03 -8.01 1.48
C TYR A 246 -3.51 -6.82 2.30
N PRO A 247 -2.22 -6.78 2.66
CA PRO A 247 -1.70 -5.72 3.50
C PRO A 247 -1.76 -4.37 2.80
N PHE A 248 -2.36 -3.38 3.47
CA PHE A 248 -2.03 -2.00 3.17
C PHE A 248 -0.57 -1.81 3.51
N ARG A 249 0.28 -1.76 2.49
CA ARG A 249 1.70 -1.46 2.71
C ARG A 249 1.78 -0.09 3.34
N THR A 250 2.59 0.04 4.40
CA THR A 250 2.84 1.30 5.11
C THR A 250 3.64 2.28 4.28
N ARG A 251 3.03 2.74 3.21
CA ARG A 251 3.16 4.11 2.78
C ARG A 251 2.40 5.09 3.70
N ASN A 252 2.01 4.69 4.91
CA ASN A 252 1.06 5.45 5.73
C ASN A 252 1.72 6.27 6.86
N ALA A 253 2.94 5.92 7.27
CA ALA A 253 3.61 6.54 8.41
C ALA A 253 4.98 7.14 8.06
N GLY A 254 5.31 7.22 6.77
CA GLY A 254 6.65 7.51 6.26
C GLY A 254 7.16 8.91 6.53
N ARG A 255 7.05 9.42 7.75
CA ARG A 255 7.52 10.73 8.20
C ARG A 255 8.04 10.60 9.63
N LEU A 256 9.18 11.21 9.89
CA LEU A 256 9.74 11.30 11.24
C LEU A 256 10.48 12.63 11.37
N SER A 257 10.28 13.33 12.48
CA SER A 257 11.05 14.50 12.91
C SER A 257 11.93 14.14 14.11
N VAL A 258 13.19 14.57 14.11
CA VAL A 258 14.11 14.41 15.25
C VAL A 258 13.49 15.00 16.53
N VAL A 259 12.90 16.19 16.41
CA VAL A 259 12.18 16.86 17.50
C VAL A 259 10.68 16.86 17.20
N PRO A 260 9.82 16.38 18.12
CA PRO A 260 10.15 15.81 19.44
C PRO A 260 10.37 14.28 19.43
N GLU A 261 10.31 13.61 18.28
CA GLU A 261 10.07 12.16 18.24
C GLU A 261 11.28 11.27 18.54
N ILE A 262 12.50 11.82 18.47
CA ILE A 262 13.76 11.16 18.86
C ILE A 262 14.30 11.80 20.14
N ARG A 263 14.28 13.14 20.23
CA ARG A 263 14.85 13.90 21.35
C ARG A 263 14.21 15.28 21.54
N PRO A 264 14.39 15.93 22.71
CA PRO A 264 14.05 17.34 22.88
C PRO A 264 14.90 18.27 21.98
N ILE A 265 14.45 19.53 21.85
CA ILE A 265 15.10 20.56 21.02
C ILE A 265 16.50 20.96 21.51
N TYR A 266 16.76 20.83 22.81
CA TYR A 266 18.03 21.21 23.43
C TYR A 266 18.53 20.15 24.42
N PRO A 267 19.85 19.86 24.46
CA PRO A 267 20.88 20.36 23.54
C PRO A 267 20.77 19.73 22.13
N PRO A 268 21.23 20.42 21.07
CA PRO A 268 21.34 19.80 19.75
C PRO A 268 22.34 18.64 19.80
N LEU A 269 22.02 17.53 19.14
CA LEU A 269 22.87 16.34 19.05
C LEU A 269 23.20 16.02 17.60
N ALA A 270 24.45 15.60 17.38
CA ALA A 270 24.98 15.20 16.09
C ALA A 270 24.33 13.90 15.59
N LEU A 271 24.22 12.89 16.46
CA LEU A 271 23.67 11.58 16.09
C LEU A 271 22.21 11.47 16.52
N ASN A 272 21.33 11.14 15.57
CA ASN A 272 19.90 11.01 15.84
C ASN A 272 19.36 9.79 15.10
N SER A 273 18.91 8.78 15.83
CA SER A 273 18.43 7.54 15.24
C SER A 273 17.16 7.03 15.91
N LYS A 274 16.34 6.32 15.12
CA LYS A 274 15.14 5.64 15.62
C LYS A 274 14.90 4.37 14.83
N VAL A 275 14.51 3.30 15.52
CA VAL A 275 14.00 2.09 14.89
C VAL A 275 12.57 2.36 14.44
N ILE A 276 12.32 2.12 13.15
CA ILE A 276 11.02 2.24 12.51
C ILE A 276 10.55 0.82 12.19
N ASP A 277 9.46 0.42 12.83
CA ASP A 277 8.82 -0.86 12.57
C ASP A 277 8.03 -0.80 11.26
N PHE A 278 8.18 -1.84 10.44
CA PHE A 278 7.28 -2.06 9.32
C PHE A 278 5.96 -2.63 9.86
N ASP A 279 4.84 -2.08 9.40
CA ASP A 279 3.52 -2.49 9.88
C ASP A 279 2.56 -2.82 8.71
N PRO A 280 2.30 -4.10 8.42
CA PRO A 280 2.89 -5.27 9.06
C PRO A 280 4.36 -5.47 8.65
N PRO A 281 5.13 -6.29 9.40
CA PRO A 281 6.44 -6.76 8.98
C PRO A 281 6.42 -7.39 7.58
N TYR A 282 7.48 -7.18 6.80
CA TYR A 282 7.62 -7.81 5.49
C TYR A 282 8.07 -9.27 5.61
N THR A 283 7.76 -10.08 4.60
CA THR A 283 8.26 -11.46 4.49
C THR A 283 9.71 -11.53 4.02
N ALA A 284 10.16 -10.51 3.27
CA ALA A 284 11.54 -10.31 2.84
C ALA A 284 11.88 -8.82 2.97
N THR A 285 13.16 -8.49 3.18
CA THR A 285 13.61 -7.11 3.36
C THR A 285 13.11 -6.23 2.21
N PRO A 286 12.35 -5.16 2.51
CA PRO A 286 11.88 -4.23 1.49
C PRO A 286 13.02 -3.29 1.07
N ARG A 287 12.88 -2.73 -0.13
CA ARG A 287 13.67 -1.58 -0.55
C ARG A 287 13.05 -0.33 0.08
N VAL A 288 13.90 0.56 0.58
CA VAL A 288 13.47 1.79 1.23
C VAL A 288 14.15 2.96 0.55
N VAL A 289 13.39 4.01 0.26
CA VAL A 289 13.91 5.28 -0.29
C VAL A 289 13.62 6.41 0.68
N LEU A 290 14.62 7.21 1.00
CA LEU A 290 14.57 8.30 1.98
C LEU A 290 14.56 9.67 1.31
N GLY A 291 14.03 10.68 2.01
CA GLY A 291 14.11 12.08 1.58
C GLY A 291 13.98 13.06 2.73
N LEU A 292 14.76 14.14 2.70
CA LEU A 292 14.70 15.21 3.71
C LEU A 292 13.46 16.08 3.52
N THR A 293 12.72 16.32 4.60
CA THR A 293 11.51 17.17 4.61
C THR A 293 11.65 18.41 5.47
N LEU A 294 12.57 18.42 6.43
CA LEU A 294 12.88 19.57 7.27
C LEU A 294 14.36 19.57 7.64
N LEU A 295 14.96 20.76 7.70
CA LEU A 295 16.27 21.01 8.28
C LEU A 295 16.24 22.29 9.12
N ASP A 296 16.85 22.24 10.31
CA ASP A 296 17.14 23.36 11.19
C ASP A 296 18.58 23.22 11.72
N ALA A 297 19.52 23.98 11.13
CA ALA A 297 20.94 23.92 11.46
C ALA A 297 21.55 25.31 11.63
N SER A 298 22.52 25.41 12.53
CA SER A 298 23.30 26.65 12.72
C SER A 298 24.10 27.03 11.47
N HIS A 299 24.23 28.34 11.22
CA HIS A 299 25.09 28.89 10.17
C HIS A 299 26.55 29.14 10.60
N GLU A 300 26.83 29.01 11.91
CA GLU A 300 28.15 29.31 12.47
C GLU A 300 29.26 28.40 11.93
N THR A 301 28.88 27.23 11.41
CA THR A 301 29.76 26.21 10.84
C THR A 301 29.16 25.72 9.54
N ASN A 302 29.96 25.00 8.74
CA ASN A 302 29.47 24.31 7.54
C ASN A 302 28.24 23.45 7.88
N VAL A 303 27.29 23.40 6.95
CA VAL A 303 26.10 22.56 7.13
C VAL A 303 26.41 21.17 6.60
N ARG A 304 26.48 20.21 7.52
CA ARG A 304 26.78 18.82 7.21
C ARG A 304 25.76 17.87 7.79
N VAL A 305 24.89 17.32 6.95
CA VAL A 305 23.75 16.50 7.33
C VAL A 305 23.65 15.25 6.46
N HIS A 306 23.26 14.13 7.07
CA HIS A 306 23.10 12.84 6.38
C HIS A 306 21.88 12.10 6.91
N LEU A 307 20.89 11.94 6.04
CA LEU A 307 19.77 11.02 6.20
C LEU A 307 20.17 9.67 5.60
N HIS A 308 20.21 8.62 6.43
CA HIS A 308 20.59 7.29 5.96
C HIS A 308 19.96 6.17 6.77
N THR A 309 20.12 4.96 6.26
CA THR A 309 19.62 3.73 6.84
C THR A 309 20.56 2.59 6.43
N PRO A 310 20.65 1.48 7.19
CA PRO A 310 21.43 0.32 6.77
C PRO A 310 21.07 -0.18 5.37
N SER A 311 22.04 -0.75 4.67
CA SER A 311 21.86 -1.32 3.33
C SER A 311 20.78 -2.40 3.29
N GLU A 312 20.25 -2.75 2.11
CA GLU A 312 19.26 -3.84 1.98
C GLU A 312 19.79 -5.16 2.59
N SER A 313 21.09 -5.45 2.45
CA SER A 313 21.71 -6.65 3.03
C SER A 313 21.79 -6.66 4.56
N GLU A 314 21.75 -5.48 5.19
CA GLU A 314 21.87 -5.33 6.66
C GLU A 314 20.51 -5.06 7.32
N ARG A 315 19.50 -4.65 6.55
CA ARG A 315 18.17 -4.30 7.04
C ARG A 315 17.32 -5.55 7.28
N GLY A 316 16.61 -5.54 8.41
CA GLY A 316 15.66 -6.58 8.75
C GLY A 316 14.36 -6.51 7.94
N LYS A 317 13.57 -7.58 8.03
CA LYS A 317 12.23 -7.65 7.44
C LYS A 317 11.13 -7.03 8.31
N ALA A 318 11.40 -6.82 9.60
CA ALA A 318 10.45 -6.29 10.57
C ALA A 318 10.62 -4.80 10.86
N SER A 319 11.81 -4.25 10.66
CA SER A 319 12.11 -2.85 10.95
C SER A 319 13.38 -2.38 10.24
N PHE A 320 13.62 -1.07 10.28
CA PHE A 320 14.88 -0.47 9.89
C PHE A 320 15.27 0.67 10.83
N THR A 321 16.56 0.99 10.92
CA THR A 321 17.04 2.16 11.65
C THR A 321 17.12 3.35 10.71
N LEU A 322 16.36 4.39 10.99
CA LEU A 322 16.49 5.69 10.34
C LEU A 322 17.48 6.56 11.10
N ASN A 323 18.47 7.11 10.43
CA ASN A 323 19.46 8.02 11.00
C ASN A 323 19.36 9.39 10.33
N LEU A 324 19.35 10.45 11.14
CA LEU A 324 19.31 11.86 10.76
C LEU A 324 20.48 12.57 11.44
N ASP A 325 21.67 12.33 10.91
CA ASP A 325 22.91 12.70 11.57
C ASP A 325 23.48 14.01 11.02
N ALA A 326 24.25 14.68 11.86
CA ALA A 326 25.18 15.73 11.50
C ALA A 326 26.58 15.33 11.95
N TRP A 327 27.62 15.86 11.31
CA TRP A 327 29.00 15.56 11.69
C TRP A 327 29.89 16.80 11.84
N ALA A 328 31.09 16.56 12.37
CA ALA A 328 32.06 17.58 12.77
C ALA A 328 31.45 18.59 13.77
N ASP A 329 31.49 19.87 13.44
CA ASP A 329 31.06 21.00 14.28
C ASP A 329 29.67 21.54 13.91
N THR A 330 28.93 20.81 13.06
CA THR A 330 27.56 21.17 12.67
C THR A 330 26.61 21.07 13.87
N LYS A 331 25.90 22.16 14.19
CA LYS A 331 24.84 22.14 15.21
C LYS A 331 23.48 21.93 14.53
N LEU A 332 22.97 20.70 14.58
CA LEU A 332 21.64 20.33 14.07
C LEU A 332 20.59 20.45 15.18
N TYR A 333 19.71 21.45 15.09
CA TYR A 333 18.63 21.66 16.04
C TYR A 333 17.48 20.68 15.79
N ASN A 334 17.07 20.54 14.53
CA ASN A 334 16.03 19.62 14.09
C ASN A 334 16.25 19.17 12.64
N ALA A 335 15.72 18.00 12.30
CA ALA A 335 15.60 17.51 10.94
C ALA A 335 14.37 16.61 10.85
N ALA A 336 13.79 16.49 9.67
CA ALA A 336 12.76 15.51 9.42
C ALA A 336 12.99 14.81 8.09
N ALA A 337 12.51 13.57 8.02
CA ALA A 337 12.60 12.71 6.86
C ALA A 337 11.21 12.24 6.45
N THR A 338 11.12 11.80 5.21
CA THR A 338 10.07 10.94 4.70
C THR A 338 10.69 9.70 4.08
N TRP A 339 9.92 8.62 3.93
CA TRP A 339 10.39 7.43 3.22
C TRP A 339 9.29 6.73 2.44
N LEU A 340 9.71 5.97 1.43
CA LEU A 340 8.90 5.04 0.66
C LEU A 340 9.42 3.64 0.88
N GLU A 341 8.49 2.68 0.92
CA GLU A 341 8.78 1.27 1.08
C GLU A 341 8.30 0.53 -0.18
N PHE A 342 9.13 -0.38 -0.69
CA PHE A 342 8.81 -1.22 -1.83
C PHE A 342 9.16 -2.66 -1.51
N SER A 343 8.16 -3.55 -1.49
CA SER A 343 8.47 -4.98 -1.30
C SER A 343 9.18 -5.56 -2.52
N ARG A 344 9.77 -6.76 -2.37
CA ARG A 344 10.36 -7.50 -3.50
C ARG A 344 9.36 -7.80 -4.63
N GLY A 345 8.08 -7.92 -4.32
CA GLY A 345 7.02 -8.16 -5.32
C GLY A 345 6.58 -6.91 -6.08
N GLU A 346 6.98 -5.71 -5.62
CA GLU A 346 6.74 -4.42 -6.29
C GLU A 346 7.79 -4.19 -7.38
N VAL A 347 7.86 -5.15 -8.30
CA VAL A 347 8.92 -5.20 -9.31
C VAL A 347 8.86 -4.02 -10.26
N GLU A 348 7.71 -3.37 -10.44
CA GLU A 348 7.51 -2.18 -11.28
C GLU A 348 8.39 -0.99 -10.89
N TYR A 349 8.76 -0.87 -9.61
CA TYR A 349 9.63 0.19 -9.11
C TYR A 349 11.09 -0.23 -9.18
N GLU A 350 11.96 0.63 -9.70
CA GLU A 350 13.41 0.58 -9.49
C GLU A 350 13.81 1.73 -8.58
N VAL A 351 14.78 1.49 -7.69
CA VAL A 351 15.25 2.50 -6.75
C VAL A 351 16.77 2.46 -6.68
N GLY A 352 17.37 3.56 -6.25
CA GLY A 352 18.80 3.62 -6.00
C GLY A 352 19.22 4.92 -5.34
N GLU A 353 20.53 5.06 -5.17
CA GLU A 353 21.18 6.21 -4.55
C GLU A 353 22.28 6.75 -5.44
N TYR A 354 22.67 7.99 -5.21
CA TYR A 354 23.83 8.61 -5.81
C TYR A 354 24.52 9.50 -4.80
N ASN A 355 25.81 9.25 -4.56
CA ASN A 355 26.67 10.14 -3.82
C ASN A 355 27.64 10.83 -4.78
N THR A 356 27.69 12.16 -4.73
CA THR A 356 28.64 12.95 -5.58
C THR A 356 30.09 12.52 -5.42
N LEU A 357 30.47 11.98 -4.26
CA LEU A 357 31.82 11.49 -4.00
C LEU A 357 32.17 10.23 -4.83
N ASP A 358 31.19 9.49 -5.33
CA ASP A 358 31.40 8.29 -6.15
C ASP A 358 32.00 8.62 -7.52
N THR A 359 31.72 9.82 -8.03
CA THR A 359 32.16 10.28 -9.36
C THR A 359 33.25 11.35 -9.30
N ARG A 360 33.50 11.96 -8.13
CA ARG A 360 34.52 13.00 -7.98
C ARG A 360 35.92 12.39 -7.87
N PRO A 361 36.90 12.83 -8.69
CA PRO A 361 38.26 12.31 -8.62
C PRO A 361 39.02 12.73 -7.34
N ASN A 362 38.56 13.80 -6.66
CA ASN A 362 39.11 14.25 -5.39
C ASN A 362 37.97 14.67 -4.45
N PHE A 363 37.71 13.85 -3.43
CA PHE A 363 36.67 14.08 -2.42
C PHE A 363 36.81 15.40 -1.65
N ARG A 364 37.96 16.07 -1.72
CA ARG A 364 38.20 17.36 -1.04
C ARG A 364 37.87 18.58 -1.89
N GLN A 365 37.54 18.41 -3.18
CA GLN A 365 37.25 19.53 -4.07
C GLN A 365 35.76 19.55 -4.46
N PRO A 366 35.13 20.74 -4.48
CA PRO A 366 33.81 20.90 -5.07
C PRO A 366 33.81 20.48 -6.54
N ALA A 367 32.62 20.18 -7.07
CA ALA A 367 32.46 19.94 -8.50
C ALA A 367 33.01 21.10 -9.34
N LEU A 368 33.59 20.78 -10.48
CA LEU A 368 34.09 21.77 -11.42
C LEU A 368 32.92 22.46 -12.14
N PRO A 369 33.10 23.72 -12.61
CA PRO A 369 32.13 24.37 -13.48
C PRO A 369 31.77 23.49 -14.69
N SER A 370 30.49 23.44 -15.03
CA SER A 370 30.03 22.69 -16.19
C SER A 370 30.58 23.34 -17.47
N PRO A 371 31.10 22.55 -18.44
CA PRO A 371 31.67 23.11 -19.67
C PRO A 371 30.69 23.96 -20.48
N ASP A 372 29.41 23.60 -20.45
CA ASP A 372 28.32 24.25 -21.17
C ASP A 372 27.68 25.42 -20.41
N ASN A 373 27.81 25.47 -19.08
CA ASN A 373 27.37 26.60 -18.26
C ASN A 373 28.33 26.83 -17.08
N PRO A 374 29.30 27.76 -17.22
CA PRO A 374 30.29 28.03 -16.18
C PRO A 374 29.71 28.50 -14.84
N GLY A 375 28.46 28.98 -14.83
CA GLY A 375 27.74 29.37 -13.61
C GLY A 375 27.18 28.20 -12.81
N LEU A 376 27.12 27.01 -13.40
CA LEU A 376 26.68 25.76 -12.77
C LEU A 376 27.89 24.86 -12.50
N ARG A 377 27.82 24.07 -11.43
CA ARG A 377 28.67 22.90 -11.20
C ARG A 377 27.76 21.69 -11.14
N ARG A 378 28.12 20.62 -11.84
CA ARG A 378 27.29 19.41 -11.95
C ARG A 378 28.09 18.16 -11.61
N ASP A 379 27.54 17.36 -10.73
CA ASP A 379 27.90 15.96 -10.53
C ASP A 379 26.85 15.11 -11.25
N ILE A 380 27.31 14.19 -12.11
CA ILE A 380 26.45 13.38 -12.97
C ILE A 380 26.86 11.92 -12.84
N SER A 381 25.88 11.04 -12.64
CA SER A 381 26.04 9.60 -12.79
C SER A 381 24.95 9.04 -13.71
N HIS A 382 25.35 8.16 -14.63
CA HIS A 382 24.40 7.46 -15.48
C HIS A 382 23.86 6.23 -14.75
N VAL A 383 22.54 6.04 -14.80
CA VAL A 383 21.86 4.88 -14.24
C VAL A 383 21.22 4.08 -15.37
N ASP A 384 21.66 2.82 -15.51
CA ASP A 384 21.02 1.84 -16.37
C ASP A 384 19.84 1.17 -15.65
N PHE A 385 18.68 1.14 -16.29
CA PHE A 385 17.56 0.32 -15.85
C PHE A 385 17.79 -1.15 -16.20
N ARG A 386 17.09 -2.05 -15.50
CA ARG A 386 17.09 -3.46 -15.88
C ARG A 386 16.65 -3.60 -17.34
N LYS A 387 17.33 -4.46 -18.09
CA LYS A 387 17.07 -4.62 -19.52
C LYS A 387 15.60 -4.95 -19.79
N GLY A 388 14.95 -4.14 -20.62
CA GLY A 388 13.54 -4.30 -20.98
C GLY A 388 12.55 -3.93 -19.87
N LYS A 389 13.01 -3.29 -18.79
CA LYS A 389 12.16 -2.89 -17.67
C LYS A 389 11.04 -1.96 -18.08
N TYR A 390 11.40 -0.92 -18.83
CA TYR A 390 10.47 0.09 -19.30
C TYR A 390 10.44 0.08 -20.82
N THR A 391 9.26 0.27 -21.39
CA THR A 391 9.03 0.38 -22.84
C THR A 391 9.00 1.83 -23.32
N SER A 392 8.89 2.77 -22.38
CA SER A 392 8.95 4.22 -22.61
C SER A 392 9.66 4.89 -21.42
N PRO A 393 10.11 6.15 -21.54
CA PRO A 393 10.73 6.87 -20.42
C PRO A 393 9.85 6.82 -19.15
N PRO A 394 10.34 6.26 -18.03
CA PRO A 394 9.57 6.15 -16.79
C PRO A 394 9.40 7.50 -16.10
N ASN A 395 8.51 7.55 -15.11
CA ASN A 395 8.51 8.64 -14.14
C ASN A 395 9.70 8.46 -13.19
N ILE A 396 10.40 9.55 -12.86
CA ILE A 396 11.53 9.56 -11.94
C ILE A 396 11.33 10.67 -10.91
N LEU A 397 11.55 10.34 -9.65
CA LEU A 397 11.63 11.28 -8.53
C LEU A 397 13.00 11.17 -7.88
N ILE A 398 13.54 12.30 -7.43
CA ILE A 398 14.84 12.35 -6.75
C ILE A 398 14.72 13.21 -5.49
N TRP A 399 15.10 12.64 -4.36
CA TRP A 399 15.10 13.31 -3.07
C TRP A 399 16.51 13.44 -2.52
N LEU A 400 16.80 14.62 -1.98
CA LEU A 400 18.06 14.89 -1.34
C LEU A 400 18.13 14.25 0.05
N THR A 401 19.26 13.61 0.35
CA THR A 401 19.49 12.88 1.60
C THR A 401 20.73 13.35 2.35
N ALA A 402 21.71 13.97 1.67
CA ALA A 402 22.90 14.50 2.35
C ALA A 402 23.48 15.75 1.66
N PHE A 403 24.14 16.61 2.44
CA PHE A 403 24.98 17.70 1.94
C PHE A 403 26.13 18.03 2.89
N ASP A 404 27.23 18.55 2.33
CA ASP A 404 28.32 19.25 3.02
C ASP A 404 28.55 20.61 2.34
N PHE A 405 27.99 21.66 2.93
CA PHE A 405 28.13 23.02 2.45
C PHE A 405 29.15 23.82 3.26
N ASP A 406 29.96 24.61 2.58
CA ASP A 406 30.71 25.71 3.21
C ASP A 406 29.75 26.78 3.75
N ASN A 407 30.02 27.35 4.92
CA ASN A 407 29.15 28.37 5.52
C ASN A 407 29.46 29.82 5.09
N ARG A 408 30.54 30.05 4.36
CA ARG A 408 30.92 31.41 3.92
C ARG A 408 30.14 31.89 2.70
N TYR A 409 29.45 30.98 2.02
CA TYR A 409 28.70 31.26 0.80
C TYR A 409 27.32 30.62 0.88
N ASN A 410 26.36 31.23 0.17
CA ASN A 410 24.98 30.77 0.14
C ASN A 410 24.87 29.29 -0.25
N TRP A 411 23.88 28.62 0.33
CA TRP A 411 23.66 27.19 0.17
C TRP A 411 22.69 26.93 -0.97
N ARG A 412 23.20 26.41 -2.08
CA ARG A 412 22.44 26.19 -3.31
C ARG A 412 22.66 24.81 -3.88
N VAL A 413 21.58 24.07 -4.03
CA VAL A 413 21.62 22.71 -4.56
C VAL A 413 20.32 22.34 -5.25
N ARG A 414 20.42 21.56 -6.32
CA ARG A 414 19.30 20.91 -7.00
C ARG A 414 19.69 19.50 -7.38
N ALA A 415 18.84 18.53 -7.08
CA ALA A 415 18.92 17.20 -7.68
C ALA A 415 17.89 17.08 -8.80
N ALA A 416 18.20 16.44 -9.92
CA ALA A 416 17.30 16.30 -11.06
C ALA A 416 17.64 15.07 -11.91
N ALA A 417 16.64 14.57 -12.63
CA ALA A 417 16.80 13.49 -13.60
C ALA A 417 16.92 14.13 -14.99
N HIS A 418 18.04 13.92 -15.67
CA HIS A 418 18.27 14.36 -17.04
C HIS A 418 18.31 13.15 -17.98
N ASN A 419 18.18 13.40 -19.29
CA ASN A 419 18.34 12.39 -20.34
C ASN A 419 17.55 11.08 -20.10
N VAL A 420 16.31 11.20 -19.62
CA VAL A 420 15.48 10.04 -19.27
C VAL A 420 15.04 9.29 -20.52
N THR A 421 15.42 8.01 -20.58
CA THR A 421 15.04 7.07 -21.64
C THR A 421 14.41 5.81 -21.05
N ALA A 422 13.94 4.89 -21.90
CA ALA A 422 13.43 3.60 -21.45
C ALA A 422 14.54 2.68 -20.89
N SER A 423 15.81 2.93 -21.22
CA SER A 423 16.96 2.12 -20.81
C SER A 423 17.73 2.70 -19.63
N GLY A 424 17.61 4.00 -19.35
CA GLY A 424 18.35 4.64 -18.28
C GLY A 424 18.12 6.14 -18.21
N PHE A 425 18.78 6.81 -17.28
CA PHE A 425 18.74 8.26 -17.09
C PHE A 425 20.02 8.76 -16.41
N ASP A 426 20.22 10.06 -16.40
CA ASP A 426 21.30 10.70 -15.65
C ASP A 426 20.74 11.27 -14.35
N VAL A 427 21.26 10.84 -13.21
CA VAL A 427 21.05 11.52 -11.93
C VAL A 427 22.06 12.67 -11.83
N VAL A 428 21.54 13.88 -11.64
CA VAL A 428 22.34 15.11 -11.65
C VAL A 428 22.15 15.85 -10.33
N ILE A 429 23.25 16.21 -9.68
CA ILE A 429 23.26 17.15 -8.54
C ILE A 429 24.02 18.41 -8.96
N GLU A 430 23.35 19.55 -8.90
CA GLU A 430 23.86 20.85 -9.31
C GLU A 430 24.03 21.81 -8.14
N SER A 431 25.04 22.66 -8.20
CA SER A 431 25.18 23.87 -7.37
C SER A 431 25.54 25.08 -8.26
N TRP A 432 25.25 26.30 -7.81
CA TRP A 432 25.45 27.51 -8.61
C TRP A 432 25.88 28.72 -7.80
N GLY A 433 26.31 29.76 -8.50
CA GLY A 433 26.78 31.01 -7.89
C GLY A 433 28.13 30.82 -7.18
N ASP A 434 28.23 31.36 -5.97
CA ASP A 434 29.40 31.27 -5.09
C ASP A 434 29.38 30.03 -4.17
N THR A 435 28.36 29.18 -4.28
CA THR A 435 28.20 28.00 -3.43
C THR A 435 29.41 27.07 -3.54
N THR A 436 29.90 26.65 -2.38
CA THR A 436 30.92 25.60 -2.25
C THR A 436 30.26 24.36 -1.64
N LEU A 437 29.97 23.36 -2.48
CA LEU A 437 29.35 22.08 -2.12
C LEU A 437 30.39 20.95 -2.14
N TYR A 438 30.86 20.51 -0.97
CA TYR A 438 31.89 19.48 -0.81
C TYR A 438 31.38 18.06 -1.09
N SER A 439 30.12 17.79 -0.78
CA SER A 439 29.43 16.58 -1.18
C SER A 439 27.92 16.76 -1.07
N ALA A 440 27.19 15.94 -1.80
CA ALA A 440 25.76 15.72 -1.64
C ALA A 440 25.41 14.27 -1.95
N ALA A 441 24.25 13.84 -1.48
CA ALA A 441 23.65 12.56 -1.84
C ALA A 441 22.17 12.72 -2.13
N ALA A 442 21.66 11.88 -3.01
CA ALA A 442 20.25 11.79 -3.34
C ALA A 442 19.83 10.33 -3.54
N GLU A 443 18.56 10.04 -3.25
CA GLU A 443 17.93 8.76 -3.55
C GLU A 443 16.81 8.96 -4.58
N TRP A 444 16.55 7.93 -5.38
CA TRP A 444 15.62 8.02 -6.50
C TRP A 444 14.70 6.80 -6.60
N VAL A 445 13.52 7.05 -7.18
CA VAL A 445 12.57 6.00 -7.59
C VAL A 445 12.22 6.22 -9.05
N ALA A 446 12.30 5.15 -9.84
CA ALA A 446 11.77 5.08 -11.20
C ALA A 446 10.59 4.09 -11.25
N TYR A 447 9.55 4.43 -12.01
CA TYR A 447 8.38 3.57 -12.19
C TYR A 447 7.67 3.84 -13.53
N PRO A 448 6.83 2.92 -14.04
CA PRO A 448 6.21 3.08 -15.36
C PRO A 448 5.43 4.39 -15.49
N LYS A 449 5.47 4.98 -16.69
CA LYS A 449 4.84 6.27 -16.97
C LYS A 449 3.33 6.27 -16.67
N ASP A 450 2.68 5.15 -16.96
CA ASP A 450 1.25 4.88 -16.88
C ASP A 450 0.88 3.99 -15.68
N GLN A 451 1.70 3.98 -14.64
CA GLN A 451 1.45 3.19 -13.44
C GLN A 451 0.11 3.59 -12.78
N ALA A 452 -0.84 2.66 -12.79
CA ALA A 452 -2.15 2.88 -12.19
C ALA A 452 -2.06 3.17 -10.69
N GLY A 453 -2.84 4.14 -10.22
CA GLY A 453 -2.90 4.52 -8.80
C GLY A 453 -1.66 5.27 -8.29
N VAL A 454 -0.77 5.72 -9.19
CA VAL A 454 0.46 6.44 -8.82
C VAL A 454 0.61 7.67 -9.70
N LEU A 455 0.76 8.83 -9.06
CA LEU A 455 1.10 10.08 -9.73
C LEU A 455 2.31 10.71 -9.05
N SER A 456 3.18 11.35 -9.80
CA SER A 456 4.31 12.08 -9.24
C SER A 456 4.55 13.38 -10.00
N GLY A 457 5.39 14.24 -9.44
CA GLY A 457 5.82 15.44 -10.11
C GLY A 457 6.83 16.23 -9.29
N ARG A 458 7.19 17.39 -9.83
CA ARG A 458 8.05 18.37 -9.18
C ARG A 458 7.28 19.66 -8.97
N VAL A 459 7.61 20.37 -7.90
CA VAL A 459 7.18 21.74 -7.63
C VAL A 459 8.38 22.60 -7.25
N SER A 460 8.40 23.85 -7.70
CA SER A 460 9.40 24.84 -7.29
C SER A 460 8.75 26.19 -7.03
N SER A 461 9.28 26.94 -6.07
CA SER A 461 8.89 28.35 -5.89
C SER A 461 9.23 29.19 -7.13
N ASN A 462 10.23 28.79 -7.89
CA ASN A 462 10.64 29.46 -9.13
C ASN A 462 9.59 29.33 -10.26
N ASP A 463 8.61 28.43 -10.13
CA ASP A 463 7.58 28.23 -11.16
C ASP A 463 6.55 29.38 -11.20
N TYR A 464 6.43 30.16 -10.12
CA TYR A 464 5.40 31.20 -10.02
C TYR A 464 5.90 32.53 -9.40
N ARG A 465 7.13 32.57 -8.90
CA ARG A 465 7.74 33.83 -8.42
C ARG A 465 9.22 33.92 -8.78
N ASN A 466 9.72 35.15 -8.82
CA ASN A 466 11.15 35.40 -8.90
C ASN A 466 11.84 34.95 -7.61
N TRP A 467 13.10 34.53 -7.74
CA TRP A 467 13.94 34.09 -6.61
C TRP A 467 14.29 35.23 -5.63
N PHE A 468 14.27 36.49 -6.10
CA PHE A 468 14.51 37.68 -5.29
C PHE A 468 13.28 38.61 -5.26
N PRO A 469 12.96 39.25 -4.12
CA PRO A 469 13.59 39.09 -2.79
C PRO A 469 13.26 37.74 -2.14
N ALA A 470 14.01 37.36 -1.11
CA ALA A 470 13.76 36.14 -0.33
C ALA A 470 12.35 36.16 0.29
N GLN A 471 11.70 34.99 0.35
CA GLN A 471 10.35 34.83 0.90
C GLN A 471 10.27 33.62 1.82
N ALA A 472 9.85 33.85 3.06
CA ALA A 472 9.73 32.82 4.08
C ALA A 472 8.64 31.79 3.74
N GLY A 473 7.46 32.22 3.27
CA GLY A 473 6.36 31.32 2.95
C GLY A 473 6.21 31.10 1.45
N ASN A 474 6.12 29.85 1.01
CA ASN A 474 5.92 29.49 -0.40
C ASN A 474 4.89 28.39 -0.51
N GLN A 475 3.90 28.53 -1.39
CA GLN A 475 2.88 27.50 -1.59
C GLN A 475 2.34 27.49 -3.02
N GLY A 476 1.81 26.36 -3.45
CA GLY A 476 1.16 26.23 -4.75
C GLY A 476 0.20 25.05 -4.80
N LYS A 477 -0.80 25.12 -5.68
CA LYS A 477 -1.75 24.03 -5.88
C LYS A 477 -1.21 23.05 -6.91
N VAL A 478 -1.16 21.77 -6.54
CA VAL A 478 -0.96 20.67 -7.47
C VAL A 478 -2.32 20.09 -7.81
N ARG A 479 -2.64 20.01 -9.11
CA ARG A 479 -3.79 19.26 -9.61
C ARG A 479 -3.29 17.94 -10.18
N PHE A 480 -3.91 16.85 -9.79
CA PHE A 480 -3.64 15.56 -10.39
C PHE A 480 -4.13 15.52 -11.83
N ALA A 481 -3.33 14.95 -12.73
CA ALA A 481 -3.69 14.82 -14.13
C ALA A 481 -4.95 13.96 -14.33
N VAL A 482 -5.15 12.99 -13.44
CA VAL A 482 -6.36 12.17 -13.31
C VAL A 482 -6.72 12.14 -11.83
N PRO A 483 -7.97 12.44 -11.44
CA PRO A 483 -8.39 12.31 -10.04
C PRO A 483 -8.25 10.87 -9.55
N PHE A 484 -7.81 10.70 -8.31
CA PHE A 484 -7.82 9.40 -7.66
C PHE A 484 -9.26 8.95 -7.35
N GLU A 485 -9.53 7.65 -7.49
CA GLU A 485 -10.81 7.07 -7.06
C GLU A 485 -10.95 7.17 -5.54
N ARG A 486 -9.83 7.03 -4.81
CA ARG A 486 -9.78 7.25 -3.36
C ARG A 486 -9.86 8.73 -3.03
N LEU A 487 -10.77 9.08 -2.12
CA LEU A 487 -10.99 10.46 -1.66
C LEU A 487 -9.76 11.09 -0.97
N ASN A 488 -8.90 10.28 -0.36
CA ASN A 488 -7.72 10.72 0.38
C ASN A 488 -6.48 9.94 -0.07
N PRO A 489 -5.86 10.32 -1.21
CA PRO A 489 -4.58 9.76 -1.62
C PRO A 489 -3.48 10.14 -0.62
N LYS A 490 -2.42 9.34 -0.57
CA LYS A 490 -1.25 9.58 0.27
C LYS A 490 -0.19 10.31 -0.53
N VAL A 491 0.21 11.49 -0.08
CA VAL A 491 1.22 12.33 -0.73
C VAL A 491 2.50 12.34 0.10
N PHE A 492 3.59 11.93 -0.53
CA PHE A 492 4.95 12.06 -0.05
C PHE A 492 5.66 13.14 -0.82
N MET A 493 6.52 13.86 -0.14
CA MET A 493 7.28 14.96 -0.71
C MET A 493 8.55 15.16 0.10
N ALA A 494 9.66 15.41 -0.57
CA ALA A 494 10.93 15.75 0.04
C ALA A 494 11.71 16.73 -0.86
N LEU A 495 12.70 17.39 -0.25
CA LEU A 495 13.52 18.41 -0.89
C LEU A 495 14.23 17.86 -2.13
N SER A 496 14.10 18.58 -3.24
CA SER A 496 14.87 18.36 -4.47
C SER A 496 15.59 19.63 -4.94
N GLU A 497 15.30 20.80 -4.36
CA GLU A 497 15.98 22.07 -4.60
C GLU A 497 15.98 22.95 -3.34
N LEU A 498 17.09 23.66 -3.13
CA LEU A 498 17.28 24.64 -2.07
C LEU A 498 18.18 25.80 -2.55
N ASP A 499 17.78 27.04 -2.26
CA ASP A 499 18.61 28.25 -2.39
C ASP A 499 18.40 29.15 -1.17
N MET A 500 19.39 29.18 -0.26
CA MET A 500 19.32 29.91 1.00
C MET A 500 20.58 30.74 1.27
N ASP A 501 20.38 31.83 1.99
CA ASP A 501 21.46 32.68 2.49
C ASP A 501 22.26 32.00 3.60
N SER A 502 23.58 32.08 3.56
CA SER A 502 24.44 31.45 4.57
C SER A 502 24.72 32.32 5.79
N SER A 503 24.31 33.59 5.80
CA SER A 503 24.50 34.49 6.95
C SER A 503 23.49 34.24 8.07
N ARG A 504 22.59 33.26 7.91
CA ARG A 504 21.45 32.95 8.78
C ARG A 504 21.35 31.45 8.90
N ASN A 505 20.78 30.95 10.00
CA ASN A 505 20.58 29.51 10.18
C ASN A 505 19.80 28.93 8.99
N LEU A 506 20.18 27.72 8.57
CA LEU A 506 19.44 26.98 7.58
C LEU A 506 18.17 26.45 8.24
N ARG A 507 17.02 26.99 7.84
CA ARG A 507 15.70 26.57 8.33
C ARG A 507 14.73 26.45 7.17
N VAL A 508 14.42 25.23 6.76
CA VAL A 508 13.54 24.96 5.64
C VAL A 508 12.71 23.71 5.90
N LYS A 509 11.46 23.72 5.45
CA LYS A 509 10.59 22.54 5.45
C LYS A 509 9.73 22.48 4.19
N VAL A 510 9.43 21.28 3.73
CA VAL A 510 8.46 21.03 2.64
C VAL A 510 7.38 20.06 3.10
N TYR A 511 6.13 20.32 2.73
CA TYR A 511 5.00 19.47 3.09
C TYR A 511 3.81 19.68 2.16
N ALA A 512 2.93 18.69 2.11
CA ALA A 512 1.63 18.77 1.46
C ALA A 512 0.52 18.94 2.51
N ASP A 513 -0.44 19.83 2.22
CA ASP A 513 -1.69 19.98 2.95
C ASP A 513 -2.91 19.92 2.00
N ARG A 514 -4.12 19.91 2.57
CA ARG A 514 -5.39 19.92 1.81
C ARG A 514 -5.43 18.87 0.69
N VAL A 515 -4.96 17.67 1.00
CA VAL A 515 -4.95 16.55 0.07
C VAL A 515 -6.39 16.07 -0.17
N SER A 516 -6.72 15.87 -1.44
CA SER A 516 -8.00 15.39 -1.93
C SER A 516 -7.76 14.45 -3.13
N SER A 517 -8.80 13.79 -3.62
CA SER A 517 -8.75 13.01 -4.86
C SER A 517 -8.31 13.81 -6.09
N GLU A 518 -8.47 15.14 -6.09
CA GLU A 518 -8.15 16.01 -7.24
C GLU A 518 -6.76 16.65 -7.17
N GLY A 519 -6.12 16.65 -6.00
CA GLY A 519 -4.86 17.35 -5.79
C GLY A 519 -4.57 17.70 -4.35
N PHE A 520 -3.58 18.55 -4.15
CA PHE A 520 -3.14 19.03 -2.84
C PHE A 520 -2.52 20.44 -2.96
N THR A 521 -2.26 21.09 -1.82
CA THR A 521 -1.41 22.29 -1.81
C THR A 521 -0.06 21.94 -1.21
N TRP A 522 1.00 22.27 -1.92
CA TRP A 522 2.36 22.11 -1.41
C TRP A 522 2.81 23.39 -0.71
N HIS A 523 3.73 23.23 0.24
CA HIS A 523 4.38 24.31 0.96
C HIS A 523 5.89 24.10 1.01
N GLY A 524 6.63 25.20 0.98
CA GLY A 524 8.09 25.26 1.12
C GLY A 524 8.45 26.47 1.96
N ASP A 525 8.62 26.29 3.26
CA ASP A 525 8.67 27.40 4.20
C ASP A 525 10.02 27.48 4.91
N ALA A 526 10.48 28.71 5.12
CA ALA A 526 11.49 29.09 6.10
C ALA A 526 10.84 29.84 7.27
N TRP A 527 11.55 29.96 8.39
CA TRP A 527 11.05 30.65 9.58
C TRP A 527 12.17 31.39 10.32
N GLU A 528 11.79 32.20 11.31
CA GLU A 528 12.66 33.15 12.00
C GLU A 528 13.37 34.11 11.02
N ASP A 529 14.70 34.22 11.13
CA ASP A 529 15.53 35.14 10.37
C ASP A 529 16.15 34.50 9.10
N SER A 530 15.76 33.28 8.75
CA SER A 530 16.28 32.57 7.58
C SER A 530 15.79 33.20 6.27
N LEU A 531 16.70 33.36 5.31
CA LEU A 531 16.41 33.96 4.01
C LEU A 531 16.37 32.88 2.93
N LEU A 532 15.16 32.59 2.44
CA LEU A 532 14.88 31.58 1.43
C LEU A 532 14.65 32.21 0.05
N TYR A 533 15.58 32.00 -0.88
CA TYR A 533 15.49 32.53 -2.25
C TYR A 533 14.66 31.60 -3.13
N SER A 534 14.91 30.29 -3.10
CA SER A 534 14.05 29.28 -3.72
C SER A 534 14.05 27.95 -2.98
N VAL A 535 12.98 27.19 -3.19
CA VAL A 535 12.81 25.82 -2.67
C VAL A 535 12.03 25.01 -3.69
N GLY A 536 12.39 23.74 -3.81
CA GLY A 536 11.66 22.79 -4.63
C GLY A 536 11.63 21.40 -4.02
N ALA A 537 10.62 20.65 -4.43
CA ALA A 537 10.39 19.31 -3.93
C ALA A 537 9.85 18.40 -5.03
N ASP A 538 10.27 17.14 -4.99
CA ASP A 538 9.65 16.08 -5.77
C ASP A 538 8.60 15.40 -4.91
N TRP A 539 7.46 15.05 -5.49
CA TRP A 539 6.35 14.43 -4.79
C TRP A 539 5.86 13.18 -5.51
N ILE A 540 5.30 12.26 -4.74
CA ILE A 540 4.60 11.07 -5.23
C ILE A 540 3.32 10.86 -4.42
N ALA A 541 2.24 10.54 -5.12
CA ALA A 541 0.91 10.33 -4.59
C ALA A 541 0.42 8.93 -4.95
N PHE A 542 -0.20 8.27 -3.98
CA PHE A 542 -0.79 6.94 -4.11
C PHE A 542 -2.27 6.98 -3.73
N GLY A 543 -3.15 6.46 -4.59
CA GLY A 543 -4.58 6.39 -4.28
C GLY A 543 -5.45 5.80 -5.37
#